data_AF-A0A1L5FB70-F1
#
_entry.id   AF-A0A1L5FB70-F1
#
_cell.length_a   1.000
_cell.length_b   1.000
_cell.length_c   1.000
_cell.angle_alpha   90.00
_cell.angle_beta   90.00
_cell.angle_gamma   90.00
#
_symmetry.space_group_name_H-M   'P 1'
#
loop_
_entity.id
_entity.type
_entity.pdbx_description
1 polymer ?
#
loop_
_entity_poly.entity_id
_entity_poly.type
_entity_poly.pdbx_seq_one_letter_code
_entity_poly.pdbx_strand_id
1 'polypeptide(L)' 'MKEVLEKIRDKLNNMLDSGEFTNDEILAVSQELDKLILAYYRLDSSYSENKT' A
#
# COMPACT_ATOMS: atom_id res chain seq x y z
N MET A 1 -7.57 -7.03 -2.88
CA MET A 1 -6.95 -6.05 -1.95
C MET A 1 -5.79 -6.68 -1.18
N LYS A 2 -5.99 -7.81 -0.51
CA LYS A 2 -4.93 -8.55 0.20
C LYS A 2 -3.70 -8.85 -0.68
N GLU A 3 -3.89 -9.42 -1.86
CA GLU A 3 -2.78 -9.74 -2.79
C GLU A 3 -1.97 -8.52 -3.27
N VAL A 4 -2.63 -7.38 -3.45
CA VAL A 4 -1.97 -6.13 -3.87
C VAL A 4 -1.12 -5.59 -2.71
N LEU A 5 -1.63 -5.70 -1.49
CA LEU A 5 -0.93 -5.29 -0.27
C LEU A 5 0.32 -6.15 -0.02
N GLU A 6 0.20 -7.48 -0.17
CA GLU A 6 1.34 -8.39 -0.03
C GLU A 6 2.42 -8.13 -1.09
N LYS A 7 2.05 -7.90 -2.35
CA LYS A 7 3.03 -7.55 -3.40
C LYS A 7 3.82 -6.28 -3.11
N ILE A 8 3.17 -5.26 -2.57
CA ILE A 8 3.82 -3.99 -2.24
C ILE A 8 4.69 -4.13 -0.99
N ARG A 9 4.26 -4.93 -0.01
CA ARG A 9 5.08 -5.30 1.14
C ARG A 9 6.33 -6.06 0.71
N ASP A 10 6.21 -7.05 -0.16
CA ASP A 10 7.35 -7.81 -0.69
C ASP A 10 8.33 -6.92 -1.45
N LYS A 11 7.81 -5.97 -2.24
CA LYS A 11 8.63 -5.00 -2.97
C LYS A 11 9.40 -4.08 -2.02
N LEU A 12 8.74 -3.59 -0.96
CA LEU A 12 9.38 -2.75 0.06
C LEU A 12 10.46 -3.52 0.84
N ASN A 13 10.17 -4.78 1.21
CA ASN A 13 11.13 -5.65 1.90
C ASN A 13 12.35 -5.94 1.02
N ASN A 14 12.14 -6.29 -0.25
CA ASN A 14 13.23 -6.54 -1.20
C ASN A 14 14.10 -5.30 -1.42
N MET A 15 13.49 -4.11 -1.43
CA MET A 15 14.25 -2.87 -1.45
C MET A 15 15.09 -2.78 -0.18
N LEU A 16 14.48 -2.76 1.02
CA LEU A 16 15.22 -2.64 2.29
C LEU A 16 16.37 -3.66 2.45
N ASP A 17 16.18 -4.90 1.99
CA ASP A 17 17.21 -5.95 2.03
C ASP A 17 18.33 -5.76 1.00
N SER A 18 18.07 -5.16 -0.16
CA SER A 18 19.09 -4.97 -1.20
C SER A 18 20.10 -3.87 -0.85
N GLY A 19 19.70 -2.90 -0.03
CA GLY A 19 20.47 -1.66 0.23
C GLY A 19 20.66 -0.76 -1.00
N GLU A 20 20.18 -1.20 -2.17
CA GLU A 20 20.28 -0.53 -3.46
C GLU A 20 18.90 -0.05 -3.85
N PHE A 21 18.57 1.16 -3.43
CA PHE A 21 17.35 1.83 -3.81
C PHE A 21 17.58 3.33 -3.87
N THR A 22 17.00 3.95 -4.87
CA THR A 22 17.02 5.40 -5.02
C THR A 22 15.91 6.04 -4.17
N ASN A 23 16.09 7.32 -3.82
CA ASN A 23 15.06 8.08 -3.14
C ASN A 23 13.73 8.10 -3.92
N ASP A 24 13.81 8.10 -5.25
CA ASP A 24 12.64 8.10 -6.14
C ASP A 24 11.85 6.78 -6.05
N GLU A 25 12.54 5.65 -5.93
CA GLU A 25 11.90 4.35 -5.76
C GLU A 25 11.24 4.22 -4.39
N ILE A 26 11.90 4.69 -3.32
CA ILE A 26 11.29 4.73 -1.97
C ILE A 26 10.04 5.60 -1.99
N LEU A 27 10.12 6.78 -2.61
CA LEU A 27 9.00 7.70 -2.69
C LEU A 27 7.82 7.08 -3.46
N ALA A 28 8.09 6.42 -4.58
CA ALA A 28 7.07 5.76 -5.39
C ALA A 28 6.35 4.65 -4.60
N VAL A 29 7.09 3.77 -3.91
CA VAL A 29 6.48 2.70 -3.12
C VAL A 29 5.71 3.24 -1.92
N SER A 30 6.22 4.31 -1.28
CA SER A 30 5.51 4.98 -0.16
C SER A 30 4.16 5.55 -0.60
N GLN A 31 4.11 6.18 -1.78
CA GLN A 31 2.87 6.71 -2.36
C GLN A 31 1.87 5.62 -2.76
N GLU A 32 2.35 4.47 -3.25
CA GLU A 32 1.48 3.32 -3.53
C GLU A 32 0.87 2.76 -2.23
N LEU A 33 1.64 2.73 -1.14
CA LEU A 33 1.17 2.31 0.17
C LEU A 33 0.05 3.23 0.70
N ASP A 34 0.25 4.55 0.63
CA ASP A 34 -0.75 5.53 1.06
C ASP A 34 -2.07 5.39 0.28
N LYS A 35 -2.00 5.18 -1.03
CA LYS A 35 -3.20 4.95 -1.86
C LYS A 35 -3.96 3.70 -1.42
N LEU A 36 -3.26 2.64 -1.04
CA LEU A 36 -3.87 1.41 -0.55
C LEU A 36 -4.50 1.57 0.84
N ILE A 37 -3.84 2.29 1.74
CA ILE A 37 -4.40 2.64 3.04
C ILE A 37 -5.70 3.42 2.87
N LEU A 38 -5.69 4.43 2.01
CA LEU A 38 -6.89 5.22 1.69
C LEU A 38 -7.99 4.37 1.05
N ALA A 39 -7.64 3.45 0.15
CA ALA A 39 -8.61 2.54 -0.47
C ALA A 39 -9.24 1.59 0.56
N TYR A 40 -8.45 1.08 1.50
CA TYR A 40 -8.93 0.23 2.60
C TYR A 40 -9.96 0.97 3.47
N TYR A 41 -9.62 2.17 3.96
CA TYR A 41 -10.53 2.96 4.80
C TYR A 41 -11.78 3.44 4.05
N ARG A 42 -11.67 3.74 2.76
CA ARG A 42 -12.85 4.07 1.93
C ARG A 42 -13.80 2.88 1.77
N LEU A 43 -13.26 1.68 1.59
CA LEU A 43 -14.09 0.47 1.53
C LEU A 43 -14.80 0.20 2.85
N ASP A 44 -14.12 0.43 3.98
CA ASP A 44 -14.70 0.26 5.32
C ASP A 44 -15.82 1.29 5.59
N SER A 45 -15.61 2.54 5.18
CA SER A 45 -16.63 3.61 5.23
C SER A 45 -17.87 3.28 4.37
N SER A 46 -17.67 2.72 3.18
CA SER A 46 -18.79 2.27 2.32
C SER A 46 -19.53 1.03 2.85
N TYR A 47 -18.92 0.27 3.77
CA TYR A 47 -19.57 -0.86 4.45
C TYR A 47 -20.54 -0.38 5.55
N SER A 48 -20.29 0.79 6.15
CA SER A 48 -21.16 1.38 7.17
C SER A 48 -22.42 2.09 6.63
N GLU A 49 -22.41 2.59 5.39
CA GLU A 49 -23.57 3.30 4.81
C GLU A 49 -24.67 2.38 4.25
N ASN A 50 -24.38 1.09 4.04
CA ASN A 50 -25.36 0.12 3.50
C ASN A 50 -26.18 -0.62 4.60
N LYS A 51 -26.14 -0.13 5.84
CA LYS A 51 -26.99 -0.57 6.96
C LYS A 51 -27.86 0.56 7.48
N THR A 52 -28.71 1.12 6.63
CA THR A 52 -29.89 1.89 7.05
C THR A 52 -30.98 1.74 6.01
#